data_AF-A0A1R4ILB8-F1
#
_entry.id   AF-A0A1R4ILB8-F1
#
_cell.length_a   1.000
_cell.length_b   1.000
_cell.length_c   1.000
_cell.angle_alpha   90.00
_cell.angle_beta   90.00
_cell.angle_gamma   90.00
#
_symmetry.space_group_name_H-M   'P 1'
#
loop_
_entity.id
_entity.type
_entity.pdbx_description
1 polymer ?
#
loop_
_entity_poly.entity_id
_entity_poly.type
_entity_poly.pdbx_seq_one_letter_code
_entity_poly.pdbx_strand_id
1 'polypeptide(L)'
;MIEQSPDASGTTAERGRRRPHRRPLDVEDSASRITAYVYGNIVVLATLFPLSRAEAEEGRSFAVVLGVSFATFLAHAFAESAGRRARRSDRLGWPEIRAELRDSAPVLTSGLLPAAVLGLAWLTGVPGLAAQLVAEGYVIVRLALTGVIIQRLRGEASSLRTVLAGVSLAAVAAAVSVVKVLIAH
;
A
#
# COMPACT_ATOMS: atom_id res chain seq x y z
N MET A 1 -3.37 42.75 -64.65
CA MET A 1 -3.14 41.62 -65.57
C MET A 1 -2.14 40.71 -64.89
N ILE A 2 -2.56 39.99 -63.84
CA ILE A 2 -2.97 38.57 -63.81
C ILE A 2 -1.96 37.67 -64.54
N GLU A 3 -1.10 37.02 -63.77
CA GLU A 3 -0.56 35.70 -64.12
C GLU A 3 -0.53 34.84 -62.86
N GLN A 4 -1.45 33.89 -62.79
CA GLN A 4 -1.40 32.77 -61.86
C GLN A 4 -0.58 31.65 -62.54
N SER A 5 0.34 31.05 -61.81
CA SER A 5 0.71 29.65 -62.02
C SER A 5 0.83 28.95 -60.66
N PRO A 6 0.18 27.80 -60.47
CA PRO A 6 0.25 27.01 -59.25
C PRO A 6 1.40 25.99 -59.37
N ASP A 7 2.31 25.97 -58.40
CA ASP A 7 3.16 24.79 -58.17
C ASP A 7 2.72 24.12 -56.88
N ALA A 8 2.02 22.99 -57.06
CA ALA A 8 1.78 22.00 -56.06
C ALA A 8 2.90 20.97 -56.15
N SER A 9 3.83 21.01 -55.20
CA SER A 9 4.76 19.90 -54.99
C SER A 9 4.95 19.68 -53.49
N GLY A 10 4.51 18.50 -53.07
CA GLY A 10 4.34 18.13 -51.68
C GLY A 10 5.64 18.08 -50.90
N THR A 11 5.50 18.34 -49.60
CA THR A 11 6.35 17.71 -48.60
C THR A 11 5.46 17.46 -47.38
N THR A 12 4.84 16.28 -47.41
CA THR A 12 4.44 15.53 -46.22
C THR A 12 5.69 15.23 -45.38
N ALA A 13 6.26 16.27 -44.76
CA ALA A 13 7.25 16.10 -43.71
C ALA A 13 6.53 15.60 -42.47
N GLU A 14 6.71 14.29 -42.24
CA GLU A 14 6.51 13.59 -40.99
C GLU A 14 6.48 14.53 -39.77
N ARG A 15 5.26 14.82 -39.29
CA ARG A 15 5.08 15.14 -37.87
C ARG A 15 5.42 13.89 -37.10
N GLY A 16 6.72 13.70 -36.87
CA GLY A 16 7.26 12.73 -35.95
C GLY A 16 6.45 12.84 -34.67
N ARG A 17 5.65 11.81 -34.41
CA ARG A 17 5.00 11.57 -33.12
C ARG A 17 6.13 11.52 -32.11
N ARG A 18 6.48 12.68 -31.54
CA ARG A 18 7.31 12.79 -30.35
C ARG A 18 6.59 11.97 -29.29
N ARG A 19 7.05 10.73 -29.10
CA ARG A 19 6.61 9.89 -28.00
C ARG A 19 6.78 10.72 -26.73
N PRO A 20 5.76 10.89 -25.89
CA PRO A 20 5.89 11.67 -24.68
C PRO A 20 7.06 11.08 -23.87
N HIS A 21 7.97 11.97 -23.49
CA HIS A 21 9.17 11.67 -22.73
C HIS A 21 8.75 11.02 -21.40
N ARG A 22 8.94 9.70 -21.26
CA ARG A 22 8.67 8.98 -20.01
C ARG A 22 9.79 9.24 -18.99
N ARG A 23 9.72 10.35 -18.28
CA ARG A 23 10.39 10.63 -16.98
C ARG A 23 9.52 11.68 -16.26
N PRO A 24 9.34 11.74 -14.92
CA PRO A 24 9.75 10.92 -13.78
C PRO A 24 8.51 10.53 -12.93
N LEU A 25 7.63 9.68 -13.48
CA LEU A 25 6.43 9.19 -12.76
C LEU A 25 6.66 7.82 -12.09
N ASP A 26 7.86 7.24 -12.19
CA ASP A 26 8.13 5.86 -11.74
C ASP A 26 8.74 5.79 -10.32
N VAL A 27 9.56 6.78 -9.96
CA VAL A 27 10.28 6.79 -8.68
C VAL A 27 9.41 7.27 -7.53
N GLU A 28 8.65 8.36 -7.72
CA GLU A 28 7.71 8.90 -6.73
C GLU A 28 6.61 7.88 -6.39
N ASP A 29 6.02 7.25 -7.42
CA ASP A 29 4.98 6.23 -7.26
C ASP A 29 5.54 4.99 -6.52
N SER A 30 6.77 4.58 -6.84
CA SER A 30 7.44 3.48 -6.15
C SER A 30 7.73 3.81 -4.68
N ALA A 31 8.21 5.02 -4.38
CA ALA A 31 8.48 5.46 -3.02
C ALA A 31 7.20 5.57 -2.19
N SER A 32 6.13 6.12 -2.78
CA SER A 32 4.80 6.20 -2.16
C SER A 32 4.28 4.80 -1.82
N ARG A 33 4.29 3.86 -2.77
CA ARG A 33 3.83 2.48 -2.57
C ARG A 33 4.63 1.73 -1.51
N ILE A 34 5.95 1.91 -1.48
CA ILE A 34 6.82 1.31 -0.45
C ILE A 34 6.46 1.86 0.93
N THR A 35 6.26 3.17 1.04
CA THR A 35 5.87 3.83 2.29
C THR A 35 4.50 3.34 2.75
N ALA A 36 3.51 3.33 1.86
CA ALA A 36 2.18 2.78 2.07
C ALA A 36 2.21 1.32 2.54
N TYR A 37 3.10 0.50 1.97
CA TYR A 37 3.27 -0.89 2.37
C TYR A 37 3.80 -1.00 3.80
N VAL A 38 4.94 -0.38 4.12
CA VAL A 38 5.55 -0.49 5.45
C VAL A 38 4.65 0.12 6.52
N TYR A 39 4.14 1.33 6.26
CA TYR A 39 3.25 2.04 7.17
C TYR A 39 1.96 1.26 7.43
N GLY A 40 1.33 0.72 6.38
CA GLY A 40 0.13 -0.10 6.51
C GLY A 40 0.34 -1.33 7.38
N ASN A 41 1.46 -2.04 7.23
CA ASN A 41 1.79 -3.18 8.09
C ASN A 41 1.91 -2.76 9.57
N ILE A 42 2.60 -1.65 9.85
CA ILE A 42 2.80 -1.15 11.22
C ILE A 42 1.46 -0.79 11.86
N VAL A 43 0.61 -0.04 11.15
CA VAL A 43 -0.73 0.34 11.65
C VAL A 43 -1.58 -0.89 11.94
N VAL A 44 -1.56 -1.90 11.06
CA VAL A 44 -2.34 -3.13 11.26
C VAL A 44 -1.82 -3.92 12.46
N LEU A 45 -0.50 -4.06 12.66
CA LEU A 45 0.04 -4.70 13.87
C LEU A 45 -0.30 -3.93 15.14
N ALA A 46 -0.16 -2.61 15.13
CA ALA A 46 -0.54 -1.75 16.25
C ALA A 46 -2.04 -1.88 16.58
N THR A 47 -2.86 -2.18 15.59
CA THR A 47 -4.30 -2.45 15.76
C THR A 47 -4.55 -3.86 16.31
N LEU A 48 -3.79 -4.86 15.85
CA LEU A 48 -3.94 -6.27 16.26
C LEU A 48 -3.47 -6.52 17.70
N PHE A 49 -2.38 -5.89 18.13
CA PHE A 49 -1.80 -6.13 19.45
C PHE A 49 -2.74 -5.93 20.64
N PRO A 50 -3.54 -4.86 20.74
CA PRO A 50 -4.47 -4.69 21.86
C PRO A 50 -5.70 -5.60 21.79
N LEU A 51 -5.99 -6.21 20.63
CA LEU A 51 -7.15 -7.08 20.47
C LEU A 51 -6.90 -8.45 21.11
N SER A 52 -7.93 -9.00 21.76
CA SER A 52 -7.91 -10.30 22.45
C SER A 52 -8.58 -11.41 21.65
N ARG A 53 -8.31 -12.66 22.04
CA ARG A 53 -8.90 -13.86 21.41
C ARG A 53 -10.43 -13.88 21.50
N ALA A 54 -11.01 -13.41 22.60
CA ALA A 54 -12.46 -13.30 22.78
C ALA A 54 -13.07 -12.32 21.76
N GLU A 55 -12.39 -11.20 21.50
CA GLU A 55 -12.84 -10.23 20.49
C GLU A 55 -12.76 -10.76 19.06
N ALA A 56 -11.88 -11.72 18.79
CA ALA A 56 -11.85 -12.42 17.51
C ALA A 56 -13.06 -13.34 17.37
N GLU A 57 -13.41 -14.06 18.43
CA GLU A 57 -14.58 -14.95 18.49
C GLU A 57 -15.91 -14.18 18.43
N GLU A 58 -15.96 -12.96 18.97
CA GLU A 58 -17.13 -12.07 18.91
C GLU A 58 -17.23 -11.27 17.60
N GLY A 59 -16.23 -11.35 16.71
CA GLY A 59 -16.18 -10.58 15.46
C GLY A 59 -15.75 -9.12 15.60
N ARG A 60 -15.51 -8.63 16.83
CA ARG A 60 -15.01 -7.26 17.08
C ARG A 60 -13.65 -7.02 16.43
N SER A 61 -12.74 -7.99 16.50
CA SER A 61 -11.41 -7.88 15.89
C SER A 61 -11.48 -7.73 14.37
N PHE A 62 -12.40 -8.43 13.72
CA PHE A 62 -12.66 -8.27 12.28
C PHE A 62 -13.09 -6.84 11.94
N ALA A 63 -14.11 -6.34 12.64
CA ALA A 63 -14.66 -5.00 12.39
C ALA A 63 -13.62 -3.90 12.63
N VAL A 64 -12.85 -4.00 13.72
CA VAL A 64 -11.80 -3.03 14.06
C VAL A 64 -10.68 -3.04 13.01
N VAL A 65 -10.13 -4.20 12.67
CA VAL A 65 -9.02 -4.29 11.71
C VAL A 65 -9.46 -3.82 10.32
N LEU A 66 -10.65 -4.23 9.87
CA LEU A 66 -11.20 -3.77 8.58
C LEU A 66 -11.42 -2.25 8.58
N GLY A 67 -12.06 -1.74 9.64
CA GLY A 67 -12.36 -0.32 9.79
C GLY A 67 -11.11 0.55 9.84
N VAL A 68 -10.13 0.21 10.66
CA VAL A 68 -8.85 0.94 10.75
C VAL A 68 -8.10 0.89 9.42
N SER A 69 -8.06 -0.28 8.76
CA SER A 69 -7.37 -0.41 7.47
C SER A 69 -8.01 0.45 6.39
N PHE A 70 -9.35 0.47 6.34
CA PHE A 70 -10.10 1.27 5.40
C PHE A 70 -9.99 2.77 5.69
N ALA A 71 -10.13 3.17 6.95
CA ALA A 71 -9.97 4.57 7.35
C ALA A 71 -8.55 5.08 7.08
N THR A 72 -7.53 4.28 7.39
CA THR A 72 -6.12 4.63 7.13
C THR A 72 -5.85 4.76 5.64
N PHE A 73 -6.41 3.86 4.83
CA PHE A 73 -6.33 3.95 3.37
C PHE A 73 -6.92 5.26 2.83
N LEU A 74 -8.13 5.62 3.27
CA LEU A 74 -8.77 6.87 2.85
C LEU A 74 -7.98 8.09 3.33
N ALA A 75 -7.49 8.08 4.57
CA ALA A 75 -6.67 9.15 5.13
C ALA A 75 -5.37 9.35 4.33
N HIS A 76 -4.70 8.26 3.95
CA HIS A 76 -3.47 8.31 3.16
C HIS A 76 -3.71 8.90 1.76
N ALA A 77 -4.71 8.38 1.05
CA ALA A 77 -5.07 8.87 -0.28
C ALA A 77 -5.51 10.35 -0.26
N PHE A 78 -6.23 10.76 0.80
CA PHE A 78 -6.60 12.15 1.00
C PHE A 78 -5.38 13.04 1.28
N ALA A 79 -4.47 12.62 2.16
CA ALA A 79 -3.27 13.37 2.53
C ALA A 79 -2.37 13.61 1.31
N GLU A 80 -2.17 12.59 0.47
CA GLU A 80 -1.35 12.75 -0.74
C GLU A 80 -2.04 13.64 -1.78
N SER A 81 -3.36 13.51 -1.94
CA SER A 81 -4.14 14.42 -2.79
C SER A 81 -4.10 15.88 -2.30
N ALA A 82 -4.14 16.09 -0.98
CA ALA A 82 -3.99 17.42 -0.38
C ALA A 82 -2.58 17.96 -0.58
N GLY A 83 -1.54 17.15 -0.35
CA GLY A 83 -0.14 17.51 -0.56
C GLY A 83 0.17 17.86 -2.01
N ARG A 84 -0.38 17.12 -2.98
CA ARG A 84 -0.22 17.42 -4.41
C ARG A 84 -0.89 18.73 -4.80
N ARG A 85 -2.11 19.01 -4.31
CA ARG A 85 -2.80 20.30 -4.54
C ARG A 85 -2.05 21.49 -3.94
N ALA A 86 -1.41 21.31 -2.78
CA ALA A 86 -0.58 22.35 -2.19
C ALA A 86 0.67 22.66 -3.02
N ARG A 87 1.23 21.66 -3.72
CA ARG A 87 2.42 21.80 -4.59
C ARG A 87 2.09 22.23 -6.03
N ARG A 88 0.90 21.90 -6.53
CA ARG A 88 0.44 22.17 -7.90
C ARG A 88 -0.98 22.72 -7.83
N SER A 89 -1.19 23.96 -8.27
CA SER A 89 -2.48 24.67 -8.20
C SER A 89 -3.59 24.09 -9.12
N ASP A 90 -3.42 22.88 -9.64
CA ASP A 90 -4.32 22.26 -10.60
C ASP A 90 -5.46 21.49 -9.89
N ARG A 91 -6.66 21.55 -10.48
CA ARG A 91 -7.80 20.73 -10.04
C ARG A 91 -7.51 19.26 -10.39
N LEU A 92 -7.58 18.39 -9.38
CA LEU A 92 -7.46 16.94 -9.58
C LEU A 92 -8.72 16.42 -10.30
N GLY A 93 -8.52 15.77 -11.45
CA GLY A 93 -9.57 15.03 -12.12
C GLY A 93 -9.76 13.64 -11.52
N TRP A 94 -10.80 12.95 -11.98
CA TRP A 94 -11.05 11.54 -11.64
C TRP A 94 -9.86 10.59 -11.93
N PRO A 95 -9.13 10.74 -13.06
CA PRO A 95 -7.97 9.90 -13.33
C PRO A 95 -6.88 10.02 -12.26
N GLU A 96 -6.61 11.24 -11.79
CA GLU A 96 -5.60 11.51 -10.76
C GLU A 96 -6.02 10.95 -9.40
N ILE A 97 -7.30 11.08 -9.03
CA ILE A 97 -7.84 10.48 -7.80
C ILE A 97 -7.71 8.95 -7.84
N ARG A 98 -8.01 8.33 -8.98
CA ARG A 98 -7.91 6.87 -9.13
C ARG A 98 -6.46 6.39 -9.05
N ALA A 99 -5.51 7.14 -9.61
CA ALA A 99 -4.09 6.84 -9.47
C ALA A 99 -3.68 6.84 -7.98
N GLU A 100 -4.11 7.85 -7.24
CA GLU A 100 -3.82 7.96 -5.80
C GLU A 100 -4.37 6.82 -4.97
N LEU A 101 -5.62 6.44 -5.21
CA LEU A 101 -6.24 5.29 -4.54
C LEU A 101 -5.48 3.99 -4.86
N ARG A 102 -4.95 3.85 -6.08
CA ARG A 102 -4.14 2.69 -6.45
C ARG A 102 -2.78 2.68 -5.76
N ASP A 103 -2.14 3.84 -5.64
CA ASP A 103 -0.84 3.96 -4.97
C ASP A 103 -0.96 3.76 -3.46
N SER A 104 -2.11 4.11 -2.88
CA SER A 104 -2.47 3.85 -1.49
C SER A 104 -2.94 2.41 -1.22
N ALA A 105 -3.22 1.59 -2.25
CA ALA A 105 -3.72 0.22 -2.09
C ALA A 105 -2.87 -0.71 -1.20
N PRO A 106 -1.53 -0.58 -1.11
CA PRO A 106 -0.72 -1.33 -0.16
C PRO A 106 -1.15 -1.15 1.31
N VAL A 107 -1.71 0.01 1.68
CA VAL A 107 -2.27 0.23 3.03
C VAL A 107 -3.46 -0.69 3.26
N LEU A 108 -4.45 -0.64 2.36
CA LEU A 108 -5.69 -1.40 2.50
C LEU A 108 -5.43 -2.92 2.50
N THR A 109 -4.59 -3.38 1.56
CA THR A 109 -4.22 -4.80 1.44
C THR A 109 -3.41 -5.31 2.63
N SER A 110 -2.85 -4.42 3.46
CA SER A 110 -2.16 -4.83 4.69
C SER A 110 -3.09 -5.41 5.74
N GLY A 111 -4.32 -4.92 5.82
CA GLY A 111 -5.28 -5.39 6.82
C GLY A 111 -6.46 -6.18 6.27
N LEU A 112 -6.68 -6.20 4.95
CA LEU A 112 -7.75 -7.00 4.35
C LEU A 112 -7.62 -8.50 4.64
N LEU A 113 -6.42 -9.08 4.47
CA LEU A 113 -6.22 -10.51 4.75
C LEU A 113 -6.31 -10.82 6.25
N PRO A 114 -5.66 -10.06 7.16
CA PRO A 114 -5.89 -10.19 8.60
C PRO A 114 -7.36 -10.09 9.00
N ALA A 115 -8.10 -9.11 8.47
CA ALA A 115 -9.52 -8.98 8.69
C ALA A 115 -10.28 -10.21 8.20
N ALA A 116 -10.00 -10.69 6.98
CA ALA A 116 -10.66 -11.88 6.44
C ALA A 116 -10.42 -13.13 7.30
N VAL A 117 -9.20 -13.33 7.82
CA VAL A 117 -8.87 -14.44 8.74
C VAL A 117 -9.69 -14.33 10.03
N LEU A 118 -9.76 -13.15 10.62
CA LEU A 118 -10.53 -12.90 11.85
C LEU A 118 -12.04 -13.06 11.61
N GLY A 119 -12.54 -12.58 10.47
CA GLY A 119 -13.94 -12.71 10.08
C GLY A 119 -14.32 -14.17 9.80
N LEU A 120 -13.43 -14.94 9.18
CA LEU A 120 -13.61 -16.38 9.01
C LEU A 120 -13.70 -17.08 10.35
N ALA A 121 -12.82 -16.74 11.29
CA ALA A 121 -12.84 -17.34 12.62
C ALA A 121 -14.13 -17.06 13.38
N TRP A 122 -14.61 -15.81 13.32
CA TRP A 122 -15.92 -15.43 13.84
C TRP A 122 -17.07 -16.24 13.22
N LEU A 123 -17.08 -16.40 11.89
CA LEU A 123 -18.17 -17.08 11.18
C LEU A 123 -18.14 -18.61 11.32
N THR A 124 -16.98 -19.20 11.56
CA THR A 124 -16.78 -20.67 11.57
C THR A 124 -16.50 -21.25 12.95
N GLY A 125 -16.29 -20.41 13.97
CA GLY A 125 -15.95 -20.83 15.32
C GLY A 125 -14.50 -21.34 15.47
N VAL A 126 -13.60 -20.99 14.54
CA VAL A 126 -12.17 -21.27 14.69
C VAL A 126 -11.65 -20.56 15.95
N PRO A 127 -10.76 -21.18 16.75
CA PRO A 127 -10.25 -20.56 17.96
C PRO A 127 -9.67 -19.16 17.72
N GLY A 128 -10.10 -18.17 18.52
CA GLY A 128 -9.69 -16.78 18.35
C GLY A 128 -8.17 -16.59 18.43
N LEU A 129 -7.51 -17.36 19.31
CA LEU A 129 -6.04 -17.35 19.42
C LEU A 129 -5.36 -17.76 18.10
N ALA A 130 -5.84 -18.82 17.45
CA ALA A 130 -5.26 -19.28 16.19
C ALA A 130 -5.45 -18.23 15.08
N ALA A 131 -6.63 -17.62 15.00
CA ALA A 131 -6.93 -16.56 14.04
C ALA A 131 -6.04 -15.33 14.24
N GLN A 132 -5.84 -14.92 15.50
CA GLN A 132 -4.95 -13.81 15.85
C GLN A 132 -3.50 -14.10 15.48
N LEU A 133 -2.96 -15.28 15.83
CA LEU A 133 -1.59 -15.65 15.49
C LEU A 133 -1.36 -15.70 13.97
N VAL A 134 -2.33 -16.20 13.21
CA VAL A 134 -2.26 -16.21 11.75
C VAL A 134 -2.29 -14.79 11.18
N ALA A 135 -3.19 -13.94 11.70
CA ALA A 135 -3.31 -12.54 11.28
C ALA A 135 -2.03 -11.74 11.58
N GLU A 136 -1.51 -11.83 12.81
CA GLU A 136 -0.25 -11.18 13.22
C GLU A 136 0.94 -11.75 12.44
N GLY A 137 1.03 -13.08 12.34
CA GLY A 137 2.09 -13.78 11.61
C GLY A 137 2.17 -13.37 10.14
N TYR A 138 1.01 -13.22 9.47
CA TYR A 138 0.97 -12.72 8.10
C TYR A 138 1.62 -11.33 7.96
N VAL A 139 1.31 -10.41 8.87
CA VAL A 139 1.85 -9.03 8.81
C VAL A 139 3.34 -9.02 9.18
N ILE A 140 3.76 -9.83 10.14
CA ILE A 140 5.18 -10.02 10.51
C ILE A 140 5.99 -10.55 9.31
N VAL A 141 5.47 -11.57 8.61
CA VAL A 141 6.10 -12.11 7.40
C VAL A 141 6.20 -11.04 6.32
N ARG A 142 5.15 -10.23 6.12
CA ARG A 142 5.20 -9.09 5.18
C ARG A 142 6.30 -8.10 5.54
N LEU A 143 6.46 -7.77 6.82
CA LEU A 143 7.55 -6.89 7.27
C LEU A 143 8.92 -7.50 6.98
N ALA A 144 9.13 -8.79 7.26
CA ALA A 144 10.39 -9.48 6.96
C ALA A 144 10.69 -9.48 5.45
N LEU A 145 9.64 -9.61 4.61
CA LEU A 145 9.74 -9.59 3.15
C LEU A 145 9.81 -8.18 2.53
N THR A 146 9.81 -7.11 3.35
CA THR A 146 9.85 -5.72 2.86
C THR A 146 10.99 -5.50 1.87
N GLY A 147 12.19 -6.02 2.15
CA GLY A 147 13.33 -5.89 1.24
C GLY A 147 13.07 -6.51 -0.14
N VAL A 148 12.45 -7.70 -0.19
CA VAL A 148 12.09 -8.39 -1.45
C VAL A 148 10.98 -7.65 -2.18
N ILE A 149 9.98 -7.13 -1.46
CA ILE A 149 8.89 -6.36 -2.05
C ILE A 149 9.39 -5.04 -2.64
N ILE A 150 10.31 -4.36 -1.95
CA ILE A 150 10.97 -3.14 -2.46
C ILE A 150 11.75 -3.45 -3.74
N GLN A 151 12.50 -4.54 -3.78
CA GLN A 151 13.21 -4.98 -4.98
C GLN A 151 12.24 -5.21 -6.15
N ARG A 152 11.11 -5.89 -5.91
CA ARG A 152 10.09 -6.11 -6.94
C ARG A 152 9.40 -4.83 -7.42
N LEU A 153 9.20 -3.86 -6.52
CA LEU A 153 8.57 -2.58 -6.87
C LEU A 153 9.50 -1.65 -7.64
N ARG A 154 10.79 -1.61 -7.29
CA ARG A 154 11.79 -0.76 -7.95
C ARG A 154 12.44 -1.37 -9.20
N GLY A 155 12.41 -2.71 -9.34
CA GLY A 155 13.16 -3.41 -10.38
C GLY A 155 14.69 -3.43 -10.17
N GLU A 156 15.17 -2.96 -9.01
CA GLU A 156 16.58 -2.89 -8.63
C GLU A 156 16.83 -3.69 -7.34
N ALA A 157 18.06 -4.16 -7.13
CA ALA A 157 18.41 -4.89 -5.92
C ALA A 157 18.18 -4.06 -4.65
N SER A 158 17.48 -4.64 -3.68
CA SER A 158 17.29 -4.00 -2.37
C SER A 158 18.59 -3.97 -1.60
N SER A 159 18.87 -2.86 -0.91
CA SER A 159 20.07 -2.75 -0.09
C SER A 159 19.98 -3.70 1.12
N LEU A 160 21.11 -4.25 1.54
CA LEU A 160 21.17 -5.10 2.73
C LEU A 160 20.65 -4.37 3.99
N ARG A 161 20.85 -3.05 4.08
CA ARG A 161 20.28 -2.21 5.15
C ARG A 161 18.75 -2.23 5.17
N THR A 162 18.12 -2.17 4.00
CA THR A 162 16.65 -2.22 3.87
C THR A 162 16.10 -3.59 4.26
N VAL A 163 16.77 -4.67 3.85
CA VAL A 163 16.41 -6.04 4.25
C VAL A 163 16.53 -6.18 5.77
N LEU A 164 17.66 -5.77 6.35
CA LEU A 164 17.86 -5.80 7.80
C LEU A 164 16.84 -4.97 8.55
N ALA A 165 16.46 -3.78 8.06
CA ALA A 165 15.44 -2.96 8.70
C ALA A 165 14.07 -3.68 8.75
N GLY A 166 13.66 -4.32 7.65
CA GLY A 166 12.42 -5.10 7.60
C GLY A 166 12.44 -6.30 8.55
N VAL A 167 13.56 -7.04 8.56
CA VAL A 167 13.75 -8.20 9.46
C VAL A 167 13.77 -7.77 10.93
N SER A 168 14.47 -6.68 11.27
CA SER A 168 14.50 -6.14 12.63
C SER A 168 13.11 -5.72 13.10
N LEU A 169 12.34 -5.05 12.25
CA LEU A 169 10.98 -4.64 12.58
C LEU A 169 10.06 -5.86 12.77
N ALA A 170 10.21 -6.89 11.93
CA ALA A 170 9.50 -8.16 12.08
C ALA A 170 9.87 -8.88 13.38
N ALA A 171 11.16 -8.88 13.76
CA ALA A 171 11.63 -9.48 15.01
C ALA A 171 11.04 -8.76 16.24
N VAL A 172 11.01 -7.43 16.23
CA VAL A 172 10.36 -6.64 17.29
C VAL A 172 8.87 -6.95 17.36
N ALA A 173 8.16 -6.99 16.23
CA ALA A 173 6.75 -7.33 16.20
C ALA A 173 6.46 -8.75 16.72
N ALA A 174 7.31 -9.73 16.36
CA ALA A 174 7.21 -11.09 16.87
C ALA A 174 7.44 -11.14 18.39
N ALA A 175 8.42 -10.40 18.91
CA ALA A 175 8.66 -10.31 20.35
C ALA A 175 7.45 -9.72 21.09
N VAL A 176 6.85 -8.65 20.56
CA VAL A 176 5.62 -8.07 21.12
C VAL A 176 4.46 -9.06 21.10
N SER A 177 4.28 -9.80 20.00
CA SER A 177 3.26 -10.86 19.88
C SER A 177 3.48 -11.97 20.92
N VAL A 178 4.71 -12.44 21.12
CA VAL A 178 5.04 -13.43 22.15
C VAL A 178 4.73 -12.90 23.56
N VAL A 179 5.17 -11.68 23.88
CA VAL A 179 4.88 -11.05 25.18
C VAL A 179 3.37 -10.94 25.41
N LYS A 180 2.62 -10.50 24.39
CA LYS A 180 1.15 -10.44 24.44
C LYS A 180 0.55 -11.80 24.78
N VAL A 181 0.99 -12.86 24.10
CA VAL A 181 0.52 -14.23 24.37
C VAL A 181 0.84 -14.63 25.80
N LEU A 182 2.05 -14.38 26.29
CA LEU A 182 2.47 -14.75 27.66
C LEU A 182 1.71 -14.00 28.76
N ILE A 183 1.31 -12.74 28.53
CA ILE A 183 0.55 -11.93 29.52
C ILE A 183 -0.95 -12.22 29.44
N ALA A 184 -1.48 -12.54 28.25
CA ALA A 184 -2.91 -12.79 28.05
C ALA A 184 -3.34 -14.24 28.37
N HIS A 185 -2.44 -15.07 28.89
CA HIS A 185 -2.72 -16.36 29.51
C HIS A 185 -2.71 -16.22 31.03
#